data_AF-A0A6B1XEP6-F1
#
_entry.id   AF-A0A6B1XEP6-F1
#
_cell.length_a   1.000
_cell.length_b   1.000
_cell.length_c   1.000
_cell.angle_alpha   90.00
_cell.angle_beta   90.00
_cell.angle_gamma   90.00
#
_symmetry.space_group_name_H-M   'P 1'
#
loop_
_entity.id
_entity.type
_entity.pdbx_description
1 polymer ?
#
loop_
_entity_poly.entity_id
_entity_poly.type
_entity_poly.pdbx_seq_one_letter_code
_entity_poly.pdbx_strand_id
1 'polypeptide(L)'
;MSQKVKALASMKKHLTNDERDQRKDAEKALFDYPVLDLTPPDWLHDRALTEWQRVAPYLKANTPISELDRAMLASYCRAYATVQTCENDIRKNGLVQTNQE
;
A
#
# COMPACT_ATOMS: atom_id res chain seq x y z
N MET A 1 8.72 11.14 -2.29
CA MET A 1 9.34 11.50 -1.00
C MET A 1 8.27 11.36 0.08
N SER A 2 8.07 10.16 0.62
CA SER A 2 7.13 9.97 1.73
C SER A 2 7.80 10.49 3.01
N GLN A 3 7.32 11.61 3.54
CA GLN A 3 7.84 12.19 4.75
C GLN A 3 7.48 11.23 5.88
N LYS A 4 8.43 10.39 6.32
CA LYS A 4 8.28 9.60 7.54
C LYS A 4 7.83 10.56 8.63
N VAL A 5 6.58 10.44 9.08
CA VAL A 5 6.07 11.22 10.19
C VAL A 5 7.05 10.97 11.34
N LYS A 6 7.85 11.98 11.66
CA LYS A 6 8.88 11.84 12.69
C LYS A 6 8.13 11.75 14.01
N ALA A 7 8.20 10.59 14.63
CA ALA A 7 7.71 10.41 15.99
C ALA A 7 8.27 11.53 16.89
N LEU A 8 7.44 12.05 17.79
CA LEU A 8 7.81 13.12 18.73
C LEU A 8 9.19 12.96 19.39
N ALA A 9 9.57 11.71 19.70
CA ALA A 9 10.87 11.37 20.30
C ALA A 9 12.09 11.71 19.42
N SER A 10 11.92 11.84 18.10
CA SER A 10 13.01 12.08 17.14
C SER A 10 13.30 13.57 16.91
N MET A 11 12.45 14.49 17.40
CA MET A 11 12.60 15.93 17.15
C MET A 11 13.24 16.68 18.32
N LYS A 12 14.42 17.27 18.10
CA LYS A 12 15.11 18.18 19.03
C LYS A 12 14.50 19.59 19.02
N LYS A 13 13.22 19.74 19.40
CA LYS A 13 12.62 21.06 19.69
C LYS A 13 12.12 21.05 21.14
N HIS A 14 12.45 22.08 21.91
CA HIS A 14 11.79 22.32 23.19
C HIS A 14 10.34 22.71 22.90
N LEU A 15 9.43 21.80 23.22
CA LEU A 15 7.98 21.97 23.09
C LEU A 15 7.41 22.28 24.47
N THR A 16 6.43 23.17 24.53
CA THR A 16 5.62 23.35 25.75
C THR A 16 4.80 22.10 26.02
N ASN A 17 4.30 21.92 27.25
CA ASN A 17 3.46 20.76 27.58
C ASN A 17 2.23 20.67 26.66
N ASP A 18 1.54 21.78 26.44
CA ASP A 18 0.34 21.87 25.60
C ASP A 18 0.63 21.54 24.12
N GLU A 19 1.73 22.06 23.55
CA GLU A 19 2.14 21.74 22.17
C GLU A 19 2.46 20.26 22.01
N ARG A 20 3.00 19.63 23.06
CA ARG A 20 3.34 18.21 23.06
C ARG A 20 2.07 17.36 23.08
N ASP A 21 1.07 17.76 23.87
CA ASP A 21 -0.16 17.01 24.04
C ASP A 21 -1.06 17.14 22.79
N GLN A 22 -1.20 18.34 22.22
CA GLN A 22 -1.86 18.54 20.92
C GLN A 22 -1.26 17.69 19.81
N ARG A 23 0.08 17.51 19.81
CA ARG A 23 0.75 16.68 18.80
C ARG A 23 0.59 15.19 19.05
N LYS A 24 0.58 14.75 20.31
CA LYS A 24 0.26 13.35 20.65
C LYS A 24 -1.16 13.00 20.20
N ASP A 25 -2.10 13.92 20.40
CA ASP A 25 -3.49 13.75 19.98
C ASP A 25 -3.60 13.72 18.45
N ALA A 26 -2.86 14.59 17.75
CA ALA A 26 -2.78 14.57 16.29
C ALA A 26 -2.13 13.29 15.74
N GLU A 27 -1.04 12.80 16.37
CA GLU A 27 -0.44 11.49 16.04
C GLU A 27 -1.48 10.38 16.25
N LYS A 28 -2.19 10.37 17.38
CA LYS A 28 -3.21 9.36 17.69
C LYS A 28 -4.37 9.39 16.68
N ALA A 29 -4.85 10.58 16.31
CA ALA A 29 -5.91 10.76 15.33
C ALA A 29 -5.48 10.34 13.90
N LEU A 30 -4.19 10.44 13.57
CA LEU A 30 -3.67 9.96 12.29
C LEU A 30 -3.72 8.43 12.17
N PHE A 31 -3.71 7.71 13.30
CA PHE A 31 -3.73 6.25 13.36
C PHE A 31 -5.10 5.66 13.77
N ASP A 32 -6.19 6.39 13.57
CA ASP A 32 -7.54 5.95 13.98
C ASP A 32 -8.13 4.85 13.07
N TYR A 33 -7.47 4.56 11.94
CA TYR A 33 -7.87 3.48 11.04
C TYR A 33 -7.34 2.12 11.51
N PRO A 34 -8.11 1.03 11.34
CA PRO A 34 -7.63 -0.31 11.62
C PRO A 34 -6.33 -0.61 10.85
N VAL A 35 -5.41 -1.29 11.51
CA VAL A 35 -4.16 -1.75 10.88
C VAL A 35 -4.50 -2.70 9.73
N LEU A 36 -3.78 -2.58 8.62
CA LEU A 36 -3.95 -3.46 7.45
C LEU A 36 -3.89 -4.95 7.86
N ASP A 37 -4.94 -5.69 7.56
CA ASP A 37 -4.98 -7.14 7.57
C ASP A 37 -4.23 -7.67 6.33
N LEU A 38 -3.33 -8.63 6.56
CA LEU A 38 -2.51 -9.20 5.49
C LEU A 38 -3.27 -10.24 4.66
N THR A 39 -4.45 -10.65 5.11
CA THR A 39 -5.34 -11.53 4.35
C THR A 39 -5.73 -10.85 3.04
N PRO A 40 -5.38 -11.42 1.88
CA PRO A 40 -5.71 -10.83 0.59
C PRO A 40 -7.23 -10.79 0.38
N PRO A 41 -7.77 -9.77 -0.30
CA PRO A 41 -9.14 -9.76 -0.79
C PRO A 41 -9.46 -11.01 -1.62
N ASP A 42 -10.64 -11.61 -1.43
CA ASP A 42 -11.03 -12.88 -2.06
C ASP A 42 -11.03 -12.85 -3.60
N TRP A 43 -11.17 -11.66 -4.19
CA TRP A 43 -11.19 -11.44 -5.65
C TRP A 43 -9.79 -11.29 -6.27
N LEU A 44 -8.71 -11.29 -5.46
CA LEU A 44 -7.34 -11.29 -5.97
C LEU A 44 -6.91 -12.71 -6.32
N HIS A 45 -6.43 -12.87 -7.55
CA HIS A 45 -6.03 -14.17 -8.09
C HIS A 45 -4.68 -14.10 -8.81
N ASP A 46 -4.11 -15.26 -9.08
CA ASP A 46 -2.89 -15.45 -9.87
C ASP A 46 -1.73 -14.53 -9.45
N ARG A 47 -1.12 -13.84 -10.42
CA ARG A 47 0.02 -12.95 -10.21
C ARG A 47 -0.30 -11.78 -9.30
N ALA A 48 -1.56 -11.36 -9.23
CA ALA A 48 -1.96 -10.26 -8.37
C ALA A 48 -1.95 -10.71 -6.91
N LEU A 49 -2.38 -11.94 -6.63
CA LEU A 49 -2.29 -12.55 -5.31
C LEU A 49 -0.82 -12.74 -4.88
N THR A 50 0.04 -13.24 -5.78
CA THR A 50 1.49 -13.35 -5.51
C THR A 50 2.10 -11.99 -5.17
N GLU A 51 1.72 -10.95 -5.91
CA GLU A 51 2.22 -9.60 -5.65
C GLU A 51 1.75 -9.07 -4.30
N TRP A 52 0.47 -9.26 -3.94
CA TRP A 52 -0.04 -8.91 -2.62
C TRP A 52 0.78 -9.56 -1.51
N GLN A 53 0.98 -10.88 -1.59
CA GLN A 53 1.77 -11.65 -0.63
C GLN A 53 3.22 -11.13 -0.53
N ARG A 54 3.77 -10.62 -1.63
CA ARG A 54 5.11 -10.03 -1.66
C ARG A 54 5.13 -8.65 -1.00
N VAL A 55 4.24 -7.73 -1.36
CA VAL A 55 4.39 -6.30 -0.97
C VAL A 55 3.68 -5.94 0.34
N ALA A 56 2.54 -6.56 0.65
CA ALA A 56 1.73 -6.19 1.81
C ALA A 56 2.49 -6.31 3.16
N PRO A 57 3.27 -7.39 3.41
CA PRO A 57 4.04 -7.50 4.65
C PRO A 57 5.10 -6.40 4.81
N TYR A 58 5.80 -6.04 3.73
CA TYR A 58 6.81 -4.98 3.76
C TYR A 58 6.18 -3.61 3.94
N LEU A 59 5.06 -3.33 3.28
CA LEU A 59 4.34 -2.06 3.46
C LEU A 59 3.86 -1.91 4.90
N LYS A 60 3.23 -2.95 5.46
CA LYS A 60 2.78 -2.96 6.87
C LYS A 60 3.93 -2.75 7.85
N ALA A 61 5.12 -3.33 7.58
CA ALA A 61 6.27 -3.21 8.47
C ALA A 61 6.97 -1.83 8.40
N ASN A 62 6.89 -1.12 7.27
CA ASN A 62 7.74 0.04 7.00
C ASN A 62 6.98 1.36 6.78
N THR A 63 5.65 1.32 6.71
CA THR A 63 4.81 2.48 6.41
C THR A 63 3.55 2.52 7.30
N PRO A 64 2.95 3.69 7.52
CA PRO A 64 1.69 3.82 8.26
C PRO A 64 0.48 3.46 7.36
N ILE A 65 0.50 2.27 6.77
CA ILE A 65 -0.59 1.76 5.93
C ILE A 65 -1.70 1.16 6.80
N SER A 66 -2.95 1.36 6.40
CA SER A 66 -4.13 0.93 7.15
C SER A 66 -5.12 0.19 6.25
N GLU A 67 -6.22 -0.29 6.83
CA GLU A 67 -7.33 -0.89 6.08
C GLU A 67 -7.97 0.10 5.08
N LEU A 68 -7.87 1.42 5.32
CA LEU A 68 -8.30 2.43 4.35
C LEU A 68 -7.59 2.25 2.98
N ASP A 69 -6.33 1.82 3.01
CA ASP A 69 -5.48 1.68 1.83
C ASP A 69 -5.65 0.33 1.11
N ARG A 70 -6.41 -0.62 1.70
CA ARG A 70 -6.55 -2.01 1.22
C ARG A 70 -6.95 -2.08 -0.26
N ALA A 71 -7.97 -1.32 -0.66
CA ALA A 71 -8.48 -1.33 -2.04
C ALA A 71 -7.46 -0.75 -3.03
N MET A 72 -6.71 0.28 -2.63
CA MET A 72 -5.65 0.88 -3.43
C MET A 72 -4.50 -0.11 -3.64
N LEU A 73 -4.07 -0.78 -2.57
CA LEU A 73 -3.03 -1.82 -2.65
C LEU A 73 -3.46 -2.98 -3.55
N ALA A 74 -4.71 -3.42 -3.41
CA ALA A 74 -5.24 -4.52 -4.22
C ALA A 74 -5.35 -4.14 -5.71
N SER A 75 -5.73 -2.89 -6.00
CA SER A 75 -5.75 -2.34 -7.36
C SER A 75 -4.35 -2.27 -7.97
N TYR A 76 -3.34 -1.88 -7.20
CA TYR A 76 -1.94 -1.93 -7.61
C TYR A 76 -1.52 -3.36 -7.98
N CYS A 77 -1.83 -4.34 -7.13
CA CYS A 77 -1.48 -5.75 -7.39
C CYS A 77 -2.13 -6.26 -8.67
N ARG A 78 -3.39 -5.88 -8.94
CA ARG A 78 -4.08 -6.22 -10.19
C ARG A 78 -3.43 -5.56 -11.40
N ALA A 79 -3.09 -4.27 -11.32
CA ALA A 79 -2.40 -3.58 -12.41
C ALA A 79 -1.04 -4.20 -12.72
N TYR A 80 -0.26 -4.55 -11.69
CA TYR A 80 0.99 -5.29 -11.84
C TYR A 80 0.77 -6.61 -12.60
N ALA A 81 -0.21 -7.40 -12.18
CA ALA A 81 -0.54 -8.66 -12.85
C ALA A 81 -0.94 -8.47 -14.32
N THR A 82 -1.75 -7.44 -14.61
CA THR A 82 -2.15 -7.10 -15.99
C THR A 82 -0.94 -6.78 -16.85
N VAL A 83 -0.06 -5.88 -16.42
CA VAL A 83 1.15 -5.51 -17.19
C VAL A 83 1.99 -6.75 -17.48
N GLN A 84 2.27 -7.56 -16.45
CA GLN A 84 3.09 -8.76 -16.60
C GLN A 84 2.44 -9.82 -17.50
N THR A 85 1.11 -9.85 -17.58
CA THR A 85 0.36 -10.75 -18.46
C THR A 85 0.40 -10.24 -19.89
N CYS A 86 0.09 -8.95 -20.12
CA CYS A 86 0.16 -8.31 -21.42
C CYS A 86 1.57 -8.39 -22.03
N GLU A 87 2.62 -8.12 -21.25
CA GLU A 87 4.01 -8.23 -21.72
C GLU A 87 4.38 -9.65 -22.19
N ASN A 88 3.90 -10.66 -21.45
CA ASN A 88 4.13 -12.04 -21.85
C ASN A 88 3.31 -12.44 -23.08
N ASP A 89 2.09 -11.93 -23.20
CA ASP A 89 1.25 -12.15 -24.37
C ASP A 89 1.87 -11.50 -25.61
N ILE A 90 2.32 -10.24 -25.50
CA ILE A 90 3.03 -9.54 -26.57
C ILE A 90 4.27 -10.31 -27.02
N ARG A 91 5.06 -10.85 -26.07
CA ARG A 91 6.25 -11.64 -26.40
C ARG A 91 5.89 -12.94 -27.13
N LYS A 92 4.75 -13.55 -26.79
CA LYS A 92 4.32 -14.84 -27.36
C LYS A 92 3.61 -14.69 -28.70
N ASN A 93 2.75 -13.68 -28.82
CA ASN A 93 1.76 -13.56 -29.89
C ASN A 93 1.98 -12.32 -30.78
N GLY A 94 2.89 -11.42 -30.43
CA GLY A 94 3.10 -10.13 -31.11
C GLY A 94 2.25 -9.00 -30.53
N LEU A 95 2.44 -7.77 -31.02
CA LEU A 95 1.85 -6.57 -30.41
C LEU A 95 0.34 -6.36 -30.63
N VAL A 96 -0.25 -7.03 -31.62
CA VAL A 96 -1.63 -6.77 -32.05
C VAL A 96 -2.48 -8.03 -31.87
N GLN A 97 -3.54 -7.92 -31.07
CA GLN A 97 -4.64 -8.88 -31.06
C GLN A 97 -5.86 -8.26 -31.76
N THR A 98 -6.48 -9.01 -32.65
CA THR A 98 -7.79 -8.70 -33.23
C THR A 98 -8.84 -9.51 -32.49
N ASN A 99 -9.94 -8.89 -32.05
CA ASN A 99 -11.07 -9.64 -31.51
C ASN A 99 -11.53 -10.67 -32.55
N GLN A 100 -11.81 -11.90 -32.12
CA GLN A 100 -12.52 -12.83 -32.97
C GLN A 100 -13.99 -12.39 -33.01
N GLU A 101 -14.51 -12.17 -34.22
CA GLU A 101 -15.93 -11.89 -34.49
C GLU A 101 -16.83 -13.03 -34.03
#